data_AF-A0A854QNI0-F1
#
_entry.id   AF-A0A854QNI0-F1
#
_cell.length_a   1.000
_cell.length_b   1.000
_cell.length_c   1.000
_cell.angle_alpha   90.00
_cell.angle_beta   90.00
_cell.angle_gamma   90.00
#
_symmetry.space_group_name_H-M   'P 1'
#
loop_
_entity.id
_entity.type
_entity.pdbx_description
1 polymer ?
#
loop_
_entity_poly.entity_id
_entity_poly.type
_entity_poly.pdbx_seq_one_letter_code
_entity_poly.pdbx_strand_id
1 'polypeptide(L)'
;MSVNAQESQTTGVLEGHHHAGPNPSSSSNSIASQPNSASGSGDLVQLEALVYKMDRDVGDVLELWDEYIVGRNGRLPVREMSSRNEFRKNEAEKNMFSRRKPIYEAIRELARGMNMSEREAAGLIEEYRTKNSMGLNKLSNVVKDDVKNMIVH
;
A
#
# COMPACT_ATOMS: atom_id res chain seq x y z
N MET A 1 48.88 -40.10 7.63
CA MET A 1 49.82 -39.83 8.75
C MET A 1 49.55 -38.41 9.23
N SER A 2 49.28 -38.11 10.50
CA SER A 2 48.99 -39.01 11.62
C SER A 2 48.08 -38.31 12.65
N VAL A 3 47.47 -39.09 13.53
CA VAL A 3 46.52 -38.68 14.57
C VAL A 3 47.15 -37.85 15.70
N ASN A 4 46.34 -36.97 16.33
CA ASN A 4 46.11 -36.87 17.79
C ASN A 4 45.07 -35.74 18.06
N ALA A 5 44.13 -35.76 19.02
CA ALA A 5 44.06 -36.31 20.39
C ALA A 5 44.94 -35.52 21.40
N GLN A 6 44.53 -35.13 22.62
CA GLN A 6 43.30 -35.27 23.43
C GLN A 6 43.32 -34.10 24.48
N GLU A 7 42.39 -33.80 25.40
CA GLU A 7 41.22 -34.51 25.97
C GLU A 7 40.21 -33.52 26.66
N SER A 8 39.13 -34.06 27.25
CA SER A 8 38.57 -33.87 28.63
C SER A 8 38.99 -32.70 29.56
N GLN A 9 38.26 -32.30 30.62
CA GLN A 9 37.09 -32.84 31.37
C GLN A 9 36.44 -31.68 32.20
N THR A 10 35.33 -31.76 32.96
CA THR A 10 34.41 -32.85 33.38
C THR A 10 32.95 -32.35 33.65
N THR A 11 32.15 -33.19 34.29
CA THR A 11 30.70 -33.17 34.66
C THR A 11 30.25 -32.30 35.85
N GLY A 12 28.96 -31.89 35.84
CA GLY A 12 28.00 -32.34 36.87
C GLY A 12 27.04 -31.30 37.54
N VAL A 13 25.91 -31.69 38.16
CA VAL A 13 25.02 -32.88 37.99
C VAL A 13 23.69 -32.73 38.81
N LEU A 14 22.55 -33.26 38.31
CA LEU A 14 21.26 -33.58 39.00
C LEU A 14 20.45 -32.45 39.73
N GLU A 15 19.16 -32.59 40.10
CA GLU A 15 17.97 -33.22 39.47
C GLU A 15 16.65 -32.86 40.20
N GLY A 16 15.55 -32.64 39.44
CA GLY A 16 14.17 -32.98 39.84
C GLY A 16 13.44 -32.12 40.90
N HIS A 17 12.16 -32.38 41.23
CA HIS A 17 11.07 -33.00 40.44
C HIS A 17 9.71 -32.78 41.15
N HIS A 18 8.59 -33.12 40.48
CA HIS A 18 7.22 -33.39 41.00
C HIS A 18 6.61 -32.59 42.18
N HIS A 19 5.42 -32.01 41.97
CA HIS A 19 4.16 -32.55 42.53
C HIS A 19 2.92 -31.81 41.99
N ALA A 20 1.77 -32.48 41.94
CA ALA A 20 0.47 -31.91 41.60
C ALA A 20 -0.58 -32.29 42.66
N GLY A 21 -1.52 -31.39 42.93
CA GLY A 21 -2.62 -31.61 43.88
C GLY A 21 -3.56 -30.39 43.95
N PRO A 22 -4.89 -30.54 43.81
CA PRO A 22 -5.83 -29.42 43.79
C PRO A 22 -6.49 -29.18 45.16
N ASN A 23 -6.99 -27.96 45.39
CA ASN A 23 -8.20 -27.76 46.18
C ASN A 23 -8.87 -26.40 45.83
N PRO A 24 -10.21 -26.29 45.80
CA PRO A 24 -10.90 -25.04 45.47
C PRO A 24 -11.41 -24.30 46.73
N SER A 25 -11.75 -23.02 46.58
CA SER A 25 -12.89 -22.41 47.28
C SER A 25 -13.35 -21.15 46.56
N SER A 26 -14.67 -20.96 46.50
CA SER A 26 -15.30 -19.88 45.74
C SER A 26 -15.27 -18.54 46.48
N SER A 27 -15.23 -17.45 45.72
CA SER A 27 -15.82 -16.17 46.13
C SER A 27 -16.37 -15.47 44.90
N SER A 28 -17.69 -15.49 44.77
CA SER A 28 -18.41 -14.88 43.66
C SER A 28 -18.34 -13.35 43.72
N ASN A 29 -18.20 -12.69 42.57
CA ASN A 29 -18.79 -11.36 42.36
C ASN A 29 -19.01 -11.10 40.88
N SER A 30 -20.19 -11.46 40.39
CA SER A 30 -20.65 -11.17 39.03
C SER A 30 -21.09 -9.72 38.92
N ILE A 31 -20.18 -8.81 38.56
CA ILE A 31 -20.53 -7.45 38.12
C ILE A 31 -20.20 -7.32 36.63
N ALA A 32 -21.16 -7.72 35.80
CA ALA A 32 -21.15 -7.36 34.39
C ALA A 32 -21.40 -5.85 34.28
N SER A 33 -20.44 -5.09 33.76
CA SER A 33 -20.57 -3.64 33.58
C SER A 33 -19.76 -3.16 32.39
N GLN A 34 -20.37 -3.32 31.22
CA GLN A 34 -20.10 -2.52 30.02
C GLN A 34 -21.44 -2.10 29.40
N PRO A 35 -21.49 -1.02 28.59
CA PRO A 35 -20.41 -0.09 28.27
C PRO A 35 -20.73 1.35 28.71
N ASN A 36 -19.70 2.12 29.12
CA ASN A 36 -19.57 3.55 28.78
C ASN A 36 -18.23 4.14 29.26
N SER A 37 -17.24 4.15 28.37
CA SER A 37 -16.08 5.03 28.43
C SER A 37 -15.76 5.48 27.00
N ALA A 38 -16.20 6.68 26.64
CA ALA A 38 -15.95 7.25 25.32
C ALA A 38 -14.50 7.74 25.21
N SER A 39 -13.60 6.82 24.83
CA SER A 39 -12.19 7.09 24.53
C SER A 39 -11.76 6.29 23.29
N GLY A 40 -11.06 6.85 22.31
CA GLY A 40 -10.62 8.24 22.17
C GLY A 40 -11.32 8.99 21.03
N SER A 41 -11.97 10.11 21.35
CA SER A 41 -12.16 11.21 20.38
C SER A 41 -10.81 11.90 20.13
N GLY A 42 -9.86 11.16 19.54
CA GLY A 42 -8.43 11.53 19.50
C GLY A 42 -7.80 11.61 18.12
N ASP A 43 -8.42 11.03 17.09
CA ASP A 43 -7.85 10.94 15.73
C ASP A 43 -8.61 11.81 14.70
N LEU A 44 -9.29 12.86 15.18
CA LEU A 44 -9.86 13.93 14.35
C LEU A 44 -9.03 15.23 14.43
N VAL A 45 -7.92 15.22 15.17
CA VAL A 45 -7.09 16.40 15.48
C VAL A 45 -5.87 16.55 14.54
N GLN A 46 -5.96 16.00 13.33
CA GLN A 46 -5.16 16.46 12.19
C GLN A 46 -5.97 16.52 10.89
N LEU A 47 -7.29 16.78 10.97
CA LEU A 47 -8.12 17.09 9.79
C LEU A 47 -7.88 18.54 9.29
N GLU A 48 -6.63 18.99 9.35
CA GLU A 48 -6.17 20.33 8.97
C GLU A 48 -6.20 20.48 7.45
N ALA A 49 -7.40 20.73 6.92
CA ALA A 49 -7.68 20.91 5.51
C ALA A 49 -7.11 19.79 4.62
N LEU A 50 -7.67 18.56 4.77
CA LEU A 50 -7.48 17.40 3.86
C LEU A 50 -7.16 17.88 2.45
N VAL A 51 -5.91 17.73 2.01
CA VAL A 51 -5.42 18.44 0.83
C VAL A 51 -6.02 17.80 -0.42
N TYR A 52 -7.13 18.38 -0.89
CA TYR A 52 -7.83 18.04 -2.14
C TYR A 52 -7.05 18.52 -3.38
N LYS A 53 -5.77 18.19 -3.42
CA LYS A 53 -4.85 18.42 -4.52
C LYS A 53 -4.09 17.12 -4.76
N MET A 54 -3.93 16.74 -6.02
CA MET A 54 -3.09 15.60 -6.36
C MET A 54 -1.61 15.99 -6.22
N ASP A 55 -0.74 14.99 -6.09
CA ASP A 55 0.70 15.16 -5.90
C ASP A 55 1.34 15.76 -7.16
N ARG A 56 2.13 16.83 -7.00
CA ARG A 56 2.71 17.57 -8.12
C ARG A 56 4.06 17.00 -8.55
N ASP A 57 4.71 16.24 -7.66
CA ASP A 57 6.11 15.84 -7.76
C ASP A 57 6.30 14.40 -8.30
N VAL A 58 5.21 13.78 -8.75
CA VAL A 58 5.14 12.44 -9.35
C VAL A 58 5.98 12.36 -10.64
N GLY A 59 7.04 11.55 -10.62
CA GLY A 59 8.03 11.45 -11.71
C GLY A 59 7.79 10.35 -12.73
N ASP A 60 7.10 9.27 -12.35
CA ASP A 60 6.94 8.05 -13.15
C ASP A 60 5.53 7.41 -13.08
N VAL A 61 5.32 6.34 -13.84
CA VAL A 61 4.02 5.66 -13.97
C VAL A 61 3.67 4.77 -12.76
N LEU A 62 4.66 4.27 -12.02
CA LEU A 62 4.45 3.52 -10.78
C LEU A 62 3.99 4.46 -9.66
N GLU A 63 4.62 5.63 -9.55
CA GLU A 63 4.21 6.68 -8.62
C GLU A 63 2.83 7.26 -8.95
N LEU A 64 2.49 7.41 -10.25
CA LEU A 64 1.12 7.74 -10.67
C LEU A 64 0.11 6.68 -10.20
N TRP A 65 0.48 5.40 -10.26
CA TRP A 65 -0.40 4.32 -9.84
C TRP A 65 -0.61 4.32 -8.32
N ASP A 66 0.45 4.51 -7.54
CA ASP A 66 0.36 4.64 -6.08
C ASP A 66 -0.47 5.87 -5.67
N GLU A 67 -0.31 7.00 -6.37
CA GLU A 67 -1.15 8.19 -6.21
C GLU A 67 -2.65 7.88 -6.44
N TYR A 68 -2.94 7.03 -7.42
CA TYR A 68 -4.32 6.69 -7.79
C TYR A 68 -4.99 5.73 -6.81
N ILE A 69 -4.24 4.74 -6.30
CA ILE A 69 -4.76 3.62 -5.49
C ILE A 69 -4.62 3.84 -3.98
N VAL A 70 -3.48 4.37 -3.53
CA VAL A 70 -3.10 4.50 -2.10
C VAL A 70 -3.08 5.96 -1.65
N GLY A 71 -2.80 6.88 -2.59
CA GLY A 71 -2.45 8.26 -2.25
C GLY A 71 -0.97 8.38 -1.89
N ARG A 72 -0.45 9.61 -1.88
CA ARG A 72 0.97 9.92 -1.68
C ARG A 72 1.14 11.21 -0.89
N ASN A 73 2.23 11.32 -0.14
CA ASN A 73 2.63 12.57 0.55
C ASN A 73 1.48 13.18 1.39
N GLY A 74 0.81 12.33 2.19
CA GLY A 74 -0.32 12.73 3.06
C GLY A 74 -1.65 13.02 2.35
N ARG A 75 -1.74 12.81 1.03
CA ARG A 75 -2.94 13.09 0.22
C ARG A 75 -3.73 11.80 -0.04
N LEU A 76 -5.05 11.95 -0.18
CA LEU A 76 -5.98 10.85 -0.47
C LEU A 76 -5.70 10.17 -1.82
N PRO A 77 -6.08 8.88 -2.00
CA PRO A 77 -6.13 8.23 -3.31
C PRO A 77 -6.89 9.06 -4.34
N VAL A 78 -6.33 9.29 -5.53
CA VAL A 78 -7.00 10.12 -6.56
C VAL A 78 -8.31 9.49 -7.05
N ARG A 79 -8.44 8.16 -7.01
CA ARG A 79 -9.71 7.47 -7.28
C ARG A 79 -10.85 7.91 -6.34
N GLU A 80 -10.53 8.23 -5.08
CA GLU A 80 -11.48 8.68 -4.06
C GLU A 80 -11.60 10.21 -4.06
N MET A 81 -10.49 10.92 -4.20
CA MET A 81 -10.44 12.38 -4.26
C MET A 81 -11.31 12.92 -5.40
N SER A 82 -11.22 12.30 -6.59
CA SER A 82 -11.97 12.73 -7.80
C SER A 82 -13.49 12.56 -7.69
N SER A 83 -13.99 11.78 -6.72
CA SER A 83 -15.43 11.68 -6.42
C SER A 83 -16.00 12.88 -5.66
N ARG A 84 -15.15 13.64 -4.95
CA ARG A 84 -15.56 14.66 -3.98
C ARG A 84 -15.99 15.98 -4.64
N ASN A 85 -16.88 16.72 -3.98
CA ASN A 85 -17.44 17.96 -4.53
C ASN A 85 -16.44 19.13 -4.49
N GLU A 86 -15.48 19.07 -3.58
CA GLU A 86 -14.38 20.05 -3.42
C GLU A 86 -13.43 19.95 -4.61
N PHE A 87 -13.08 18.71 -5.00
CA PHE A 87 -12.28 18.42 -6.19
C PHE A 87 -12.98 18.89 -7.47
N ARG A 88 -14.29 18.62 -7.60
CA ARG A 88 -15.11 19.03 -8.76
C ARG A 88 -15.24 20.56 -8.94
N LYS A 89 -14.94 21.35 -7.91
CA LYS A 89 -14.89 22.82 -7.97
C LYS A 89 -13.50 23.37 -8.31
N ASN A 90 -12.46 22.53 -8.36
CA ASN A 90 -11.07 22.95 -8.53
C ASN A 90 -10.55 22.62 -9.94
N GLU A 91 -10.64 23.58 -10.85
CA GLU A 91 -10.21 23.43 -12.25
C GLU A 91 -8.73 23.04 -12.40
N ALA A 92 -7.85 23.48 -11.49
CA ALA A 92 -6.43 23.15 -11.52
C ALA A 92 -6.14 21.66 -11.22
N GLU A 93 -7.04 20.99 -10.48
CA GLU A 93 -6.97 19.56 -10.18
C GLU A 93 -7.72 18.75 -11.25
N LYS A 94 -8.90 19.21 -11.69
CA LYS A 94 -9.61 18.63 -12.84
C LYS A 94 -8.72 18.54 -14.09
N ASN A 95 -7.98 19.61 -14.40
CA ASN A 95 -7.07 19.64 -15.55
C ASN A 95 -5.89 18.66 -15.39
N MET A 96 -5.34 18.51 -14.17
CA MET A 96 -4.26 17.55 -13.91
C MET A 96 -4.75 16.10 -13.94
N PHE A 97 -5.90 15.82 -13.32
CA PHE A 97 -6.56 14.52 -13.41
C PHE A 97 -6.90 14.16 -14.86
N SER A 98 -7.40 15.10 -15.65
CA SER A 98 -7.72 14.85 -17.07
C SER A 98 -6.47 14.50 -17.90
N ARG A 99 -5.30 15.04 -17.53
CA ARG A 99 -4.00 14.69 -18.14
C ARG A 99 -3.45 13.35 -17.66
N ARG A 100 -3.67 12.96 -16.39
CA ARG A 100 -3.18 11.68 -15.83
C ARG A 100 -4.12 10.49 -16.07
N LYS A 101 -5.42 10.75 -16.20
CA LYS A 101 -6.48 9.75 -16.39
C LYS A 101 -6.23 8.75 -17.53
N PRO A 102 -5.73 9.15 -18.72
CA PRO A 102 -5.41 8.18 -19.78
C PRO A 102 -4.43 7.09 -19.34
N ILE A 103 -3.48 7.42 -18.47
CA ILE A 103 -2.50 6.46 -17.93
C ILE A 103 -3.18 5.55 -16.89
N TYR A 104 -4.00 6.10 -15.98
CA TYR A 104 -4.78 5.29 -15.02
C TYR A 104 -5.81 4.36 -15.68
N GLU A 105 -6.27 4.68 -16.90
CA GLU A 105 -7.13 3.81 -17.71
C GLU A 105 -6.29 2.74 -18.43
N ALA A 106 -5.21 3.15 -19.11
CA ALA A 106 -4.35 2.26 -19.87
C ALA A 106 -3.68 1.16 -19.01
N ILE A 107 -3.27 1.48 -17.77
CA ILE A 107 -2.76 0.49 -16.79
C ILE A 107 -3.79 -0.65 -16.58
N ARG A 108 -5.07 -0.29 -16.41
CA ARG A 108 -6.15 -1.25 -16.18
C ARG A 108 -6.56 -2.02 -17.43
N GLU A 109 -6.50 -1.36 -18.58
CA GLU A 109 -6.77 -2.00 -19.88
C GLU A 109 -5.67 -3.02 -20.22
N LEU A 110 -4.39 -2.70 -19.97
CA LEU A 110 -3.26 -3.61 -20.13
C LEU A 110 -3.29 -4.77 -19.13
N ALA A 111 -3.49 -4.49 -17.84
CA ALA A 111 -3.57 -5.51 -16.79
C ALA A 111 -4.65 -6.56 -17.08
N ARG A 112 -5.85 -6.10 -17.47
CA ARG A 112 -6.96 -6.96 -17.88
C ARG A 112 -6.68 -7.68 -19.21
N GLY A 113 -6.07 -7.01 -20.18
CA GLY A 113 -5.78 -7.56 -21.51
C GLY A 113 -4.74 -8.68 -21.49
N MET A 114 -3.71 -8.56 -20.64
CA MET A 114 -2.61 -9.52 -20.51
C MET A 114 -2.73 -10.46 -19.29
N ASN A 115 -3.83 -10.37 -18.53
CA ASN A 115 -4.07 -11.14 -17.29
C ASN A 115 -2.90 -11.05 -16.28
N MET A 116 -2.53 -9.83 -15.91
CA MET A 116 -1.50 -9.51 -14.92
C MET A 116 -2.00 -8.48 -13.89
N SER A 117 -1.23 -8.21 -12.85
CA SER A 117 -1.59 -7.16 -11.89
C SER A 117 -1.46 -5.75 -12.49
N GLU A 118 -2.23 -4.82 -11.93
CA GLU A 118 -2.14 -3.40 -12.32
C GLU A 118 -0.76 -2.79 -12.00
N ARG A 119 -0.02 -3.35 -11.03
CA ARG A 119 1.35 -2.92 -10.69
C ARG A 119 2.38 -3.38 -11.73
N GLU A 120 2.24 -4.61 -12.25
CA GLU A 120 3.07 -5.11 -13.35
C GLU A 120 2.79 -4.34 -14.65
N ALA A 121 1.51 -4.10 -14.96
CA ALA A 121 1.10 -3.29 -16.11
C ALA A 121 1.65 -1.85 -16.03
N ALA A 122 1.63 -1.22 -14.85
CA ALA A 122 2.26 0.09 -14.63
C ALA A 122 3.79 0.03 -14.87
N GLY A 123 4.46 -1.05 -14.49
CA GLY A 123 5.88 -1.28 -14.77
C GLY A 123 6.20 -1.41 -16.26
N LEU A 124 5.40 -2.16 -17.03
CA LEU A 124 5.57 -2.29 -18.49
C LEU A 124 5.35 -0.95 -19.22
N ILE A 125 4.37 -0.16 -18.77
CA ILE A 125 4.12 1.18 -19.33
C ILE A 125 5.27 2.15 -18.96
N GLU A 126 5.91 1.98 -17.79
CA GLU A 126 7.11 2.73 -17.41
C GLU A 126 8.35 2.32 -18.23
N GLU A 127 8.57 1.04 -18.49
CA GLU A 127 9.63 0.58 -19.40
C GLU A 127 9.41 1.15 -20.81
N TYR A 128 8.19 1.06 -21.34
CA TYR A 128 7.84 1.67 -22.63
C TYR A 128 8.09 3.19 -22.64
N ARG A 129 7.69 3.89 -21.58
CA ARG A 129 7.88 5.34 -21.42
C ARG A 129 9.35 5.73 -21.45
N THR A 130 10.19 5.05 -20.67
CA THR A 130 11.62 5.35 -20.52
C THR A 130 12.40 4.98 -21.77
N LYS A 131 12.14 3.81 -22.36
CA LYS A 131 12.70 3.34 -23.64
C LYS A 131 12.45 4.29 -24.82
N ASN A 132 11.32 5.00 -24.79
CA ASN A 132 10.94 6.00 -25.80
C ASN A 132 11.19 7.47 -25.36
N SER A 133 11.96 7.68 -24.27
CA SER A 133 12.31 8.99 -23.71
C SER A 133 11.12 9.94 -23.52
N MET A 134 9.98 9.41 -23.06
CA MET A 134 8.74 10.17 -22.92
C MET A 134 8.56 10.76 -21.51
N GLY A 135 8.29 12.07 -21.44
CA GLY A 135 7.68 12.65 -20.23
C GLY A 135 6.22 12.18 -20.07
N LEU A 136 5.72 12.14 -18.84
CA LEU A 136 4.35 11.68 -18.53
C LEU A 136 3.26 12.39 -19.36
N ASN A 137 3.44 13.67 -19.69
CA ASN A 137 2.51 14.45 -20.53
C ASN A 137 2.59 14.12 -22.04
N LYS A 138 3.66 13.46 -22.51
CA LYS A 138 3.69 12.88 -23.86
C LYS A 138 2.99 11.53 -23.84
N LEU A 139 3.33 10.69 -22.86
CA LEU A 139 2.73 9.37 -22.64
C LEU A 139 1.20 9.44 -22.57
N SER A 140 0.63 10.38 -21.79
CA SER A 140 -0.83 10.56 -21.64
C SER A 140 -1.60 10.72 -22.96
N ASN A 141 -0.92 11.14 -24.02
CA ASN A 141 -1.54 11.45 -25.32
C ASN A 141 -1.45 10.28 -26.31
N VAL A 142 -0.63 9.26 -26.03
CA VAL A 142 -0.36 8.12 -26.92
C VAL A 142 -0.65 6.75 -26.29
N VAL A 143 -0.61 6.67 -24.95
CA VAL A 143 -0.64 5.40 -24.19
C VAL A 143 -1.85 4.51 -24.47
N LYS A 144 -2.97 5.05 -24.94
CA LYS A 144 -4.16 4.27 -25.30
C LYS A 144 -3.98 3.47 -26.58
N ASP A 145 -3.39 4.08 -27.61
CA ASP A 145 -3.08 3.39 -28.86
C ASP A 145 -1.91 2.42 -28.66
N ASP A 146 -0.91 2.82 -27.88
CA ASP A 146 0.24 1.98 -27.53
C ASP A 146 -0.17 0.73 -26.74
N VAL A 147 -0.97 0.86 -25.68
CA VAL A 147 -1.49 -0.30 -24.91
C VAL A 147 -2.39 -1.19 -25.76
N LYS A 148 -3.20 -0.61 -26.67
CA LYS A 148 -4.00 -1.41 -27.61
C LYS A 148 -3.12 -2.26 -28.52
N ASN A 149 -1.97 -1.74 -28.97
CA ASN A 149 -1.00 -2.49 -29.76
C ASN A 149 -0.29 -3.57 -28.91
N MET A 150 0.01 -3.31 -27.64
CA MET A 150 0.63 -4.26 -26.71
C MET A 150 -0.26 -5.46 -26.35
N ILE A 151 -1.59 -5.35 -26.45
CA ILE A 151 -2.54 -6.43 -26.14
C ILE A 151 -2.78 -7.36 -27.36
N VAL A 152 -2.41 -6.93 -28.56
CA VAL A 152 -2.74 -7.62 -29.84
C VAL A 152 -1.58 -8.48 -30.37
N HIS A 153 -0.45 -8.51 -29.67
CA HIS A 153 0.78 -9.23 -30.03
C HIS A 153 1.20 -10.25 -28.98
#